data_AF-A0A9Q3IG03-F1
#
_entry.id   AF-A0A9Q3IG03-F1
#
_cell.length_a   1.000
_cell.length_b   1.000
_cell.length_c   1.000
_cell.angle_alpha   90.00
_cell.angle_beta   90.00
_cell.angle_gamma   90.00
#
_symmetry.space_group_name_H-M   'P 1'
#
loop_
_entity.id
_entity.type
_entity.pdbx_description
1 polymer ?
#
loop_
_entity_poly.entity_id
_entity_poly.type
_entity_poly.pdbx_seq_one_letter_code
_entity_poly.pdbx_strand_id
1 'polypeptide(L)'
;MDGATQAKCLCLVWALEKLQYSLEDAVFEVYTDRAALKSSLNMKTTNRHILRWQIDIQEYRGNMTIMYKEGKSHTNAERLRRWPLDNVKEIRLSQCCLPDLSKGNSCQKGYQTGRKTS
;
A
#
# COMPACT_ATOMS: atom_id res chain seq x y z
N MET A 1 -7.07 -16.98 -5.69
CA MET A 1 -6.71 -15.59 -5.33
C MET A 1 -6.46 -14.82 -6.61
N ASP A 2 -7.24 -13.76 -6.89
CA ASP A 2 -7.10 -12.93 -8.10
C ASP A 2 -5.81 -12.10 -8.09
N GLY A 3 -5.32 -11.68 -9.26
CA GLY A 3 -4.02 -11.02 -9.40
C GLY A 3 -3.90 -9.70 -8.62
N ALA A 4 -5.00 -8.97 -8.46
CA ALA A 4 -4.96 -7.74 -7.70
C ALA A 4 -5.01 -7.97 -6.18
N THR A 5 -5.60 -9.08 -5.71
CA THR A 5 -5.51 -9.52 -4.32
C THR A 5 -4.13 -10.09 -4.00
N GLN A 6 -3.47 -10.74 -4.97
CA GLN A 6 -2.06 -11.16 -4.84
C GLN A 6 -1.14 -9.95 -4.63
N ALA A 7 -1.29 -8.89 -5.43
CA ALA A 7 -0.49 -7.67 -5.28
C ALA A 7 -0.68 -7.00 -3.91
N LYS A 8 -1.92 -6.98 -3.40
CA LYS A 8 -2.23 -6.46 -2.06
C LYS A 8 -1.63 -7.32 -0.94
N CYS A 9 -1.63 -8.64 -1.10
CA CYS A 9 -0.99 -9.57 -0.18
C CYS A 9 0.52 -9.35 -0.14
N LEU A 10 1.17 -9.27 -1.30
CA LEU A 10 2.59 -8.99 -1.40
C LEU A 10 2.95 -7.64 -0.76
N CYS A 11 2.15 -6.61 -1.02
CA CYS A 11 2.35 -5.30 -0.39
C CYS A 11 2.26 -5.38 1.15
N LEU A 12 1.37 -6.22 1.67
CA LEU A 12 1.24 -6.44 3.11
C LEU A 12 2.46 -7.15 3.68
N VAL A 13 2.92 -8.24 3.06
CA VAL A 13 4.16 -8.94 3.47
C VAL A 13 5.33 -7.98 3.49
N TRP A 14 5.52 -7.20 2.42
CA TRP A 14 6.59 -6.22 2.33
C TRP A 14 6.52 -5.17 3.44
N ALA A 15 5.32 -4.71 3.80
CA ALA A 15 5.14 -3.77 4.90
C ALA A 15 5.52 -4.41 6.25
N LEU A 16 5.09 -5.65 6.51
CA LEU A 16 5.43 -6.39 7.72
C LEU A 16 6.95 -6.59 7.84
N GLU A 17 7.62 -6.98 6.76
CA GLU A 17 9.09 -7.13 6.73
C GLU A 17 9.81 -5.81 7.06
N LYS A 18 9.31 -4.67 6.56
CA LYS A 18 9.92 -3.36 6.82
C LYS A 18 9.65 -2.83 8.23
N LEU A 19 8.51 -3.20 8.80
CA LEU A 19 8.06 -2.73 10.11
C LEU A 19 8.35 -3.74 11.23
N GLN A 20 8.96 -4.90 10.94
CA GLN A 20 9.19 -6.00 11.88
C GLN A 20 9.72 -5.51 13.24
N TYR A 21 10.75 -4.67 13.25
CA TYR A 21 11.35 -4.13 14.48
C TYR A 21 10.38 -3.33 15.37
N SER A 22 9.36 -2.70 14.78
CA SER A 22 8.35 -1.94 15.53
C SER A 22 7.13 -2.78 15.91
N LEU A 23 6.98 -3.99 15.36
CA LEU A 23 5.80 -4.83 15.50
C LEU A 23 5.99 -6.03 16.45
N GLU A 24 7.23 -6.38 16.82
CA GLU A 24 7.54 -7.54 17.66
C GLU A 24 6.74 -7.56 18.99
N ASP A 25 6.53 -6.41 19.64
CA ASP A 25 5.81 -6.29 20.91
C ASP A 25 4.51 -5.46 20.83
N ALA A 26 4.08 -5.08 19.63
CA ALA A 26 2.93 -4.19 19.45
C ALA A 26 1.69 -4.95 18.94
N VAL A 27 0.52 -4.61 19.48
CA VAL A 27 -0.76 -4.98 18.87
C VAL A 27 -1.12 -3.93 17.82
N PHE A 28 -1.38 -4.36 16.60
CA PHE A 28 -1.60 -3.44 15.48
C PHE A 28 -2.76 -3.85 14.58
N GLU A 29 -3.31 -2.85 13.89
CA GLU A 29 -4.44 -3.01 12.99
C GLU A 29 -4.01 -2.71 11.55
N VAL A 30 -4.30 -3.65 10.66
CA VAL A 30 -4.05 -3.51 9.23
C VAL A 30 -5.36 -3.22 8.53
N TYR A 31 -5.42 -2.02 7.94
CA TYR A 31 -6.56 -1.57 7.16
C TYR A 31 -6.35 -1.92 5.68
N THR A 32 -7.28 -2.67 5.11
CA THR A 32 -7.27 -3.07 3.69
C THR A 32 -8.54 -2.64 2.98
N ASP A 33 -8.39 -2.19 1.74
CA ASP A 33 -9.47 -1.81 0.83
C ASP A 33 -10.12 -3.03 0.14
N ARG A 34 -9.74 -4.25 0.53
CA ARG A 34 -10.26 -5.49 -0.05
C ARG A 34 -10.64 -6.55 0.98
N ALA A 35 -11.94 -6.78 1.12
CA ALA A 35 -12.47 -7.85 1.97
C ALA A 35 -12.01 -9.25 1.52
N ALA A 36 -11.82 -9.45 0.21
CA ALA A 36 -11.34 -10.71 -0.36
C ALA A 36 -9.94 -11.11 0.15
N LEU A 37 -9.13 -10.16 0.63
CA LEU A 37 -7.83 -10.46 1.22
C LEU A 37 -7.97 -11.30 2.49
N LYS A 38 -8.93 -10.94 3.37
CA LYS A 38 -9.17 -11.66 4.63
C LYS A 38 -9.52 -13.13 4.37
N SER A 39 -10.43 -13.38 3.43
CA SER A 39 -10.81 -14.74 3.05
C SER A 39 -9.67 -15.48 2.35
N SER A 40 -8.95 -14.81 1.45
CA SER A 40 -7.84 -15.43 0.71
C SER A 40 -6.70 -15.88 1.61
N LEU A 41 -6.43 -15.18 2.72
CA LEU A 41 -5.42 -15.57 3.69
C LEU A 41 -5.78 -16.87 4.45
N ASN A 42 -7.07 -17.20 4.56
CA ASN A 42 -7.53 -18.43 5.21
C ASN A 42 -7.76 -19.59 4.22
N MET A 43 -7.72 -19.33 2.91
CA MET A 43 -7.93 -20.35 1.89
C MET A 43 -6.64 -21.11 1.60
N LYS A 44 -6.76 -22.42 1.33
CA LYS A 44 -5.65 -23.24 0.84
C LYS A 44 -5.30 -22.81 -0.60
N THR A 45 -4.03 -22.52 -0.84
CA THR A 45 -3.52 -22.14 -2.15
C THR A 45 -2.61 -23.24 -2.72
N THR A 46 -2.68 -23.47 -4.02
CA THR A 46 -1.75 -24.38 -4.73
C THR A 46 -0.44 -23.67 -5.12
N ASN A 47 -0.42 -22.33 -5.06
CA ASN A 47 0.75 -21.54 -5.44
C ASN A 47 1.73 -21.40 -4.26
N ARG A 48 2.95 -21.92 -4.42
CA ARG A 48 4.00 -21.90 -3.38
C ARG A 48 4.37 -20.50 -2.91
N HIS A 49 4.35 -19.49 -3.79
CA HIS A 49 4.67 -18.11 -3.41
C HIS A 49 3.60 -17.53 -2.48
N ILE A 50 2.32 -17.74 -2.82
CA ILE A 50 1.19 -17.29 -2.01
C ILE A 50 1.18 -18.02 -0.67
N LEU A 51 1.49 -19.32 -0.67
CA LEU A 51 1.56 -20.11 0.56
C LEU A 51 2.61 -19.56 1.51
N ARG A 52 3.80 -19.19 1.00
CA ARG A 52 4.85 -18.60 1.82
C ARG A 52 4.41 -17.28 2.44
N TRP A 53 3.84 -16.38 1.63
CA TRP A 53 3.27 -15.13 2.14
C TRP A 53 2.19 -15.34 3.20
N GLN A 54 1.35 -16.37 3.06
CA GLN A 54 0.34 -16.71 4.07
C GLN A 54 0.99 -17.16 5.38
N ILE A 55 2.07 -17.94 5.32
CA ILE A 55 2.83 -18.37 6.50
C ILE A 55 3.47 -17.16 7.18
N ASP A 56 4.13 -16.29 6.41
CA ASP A 56 4.77 -15.07 6.93
C ASP A 56 3.75 -14.17 7.65
N ILE A 57 2.56 -13.99 7.07
CA ILE A 57 1.47 -13.22 7.70
C ILE A 57 0.88 -13.94 8.92
N GLN A 58 0.85 -15.29 8.92
CA GLN A 58 0.30 -16.07 10.03
C GLN A 58 1.08 -15.90 11.32
N GLU A 59 2.40 -15.70 11.25
CA GLU A 59 3.24 -15.43 12.42
C GLU A 59 2.75 -14.19 13.20
N TYR A 60 2.32 -13.15 12.48
CA TYR A 60 1.82 -11.91 13.09
C TYR A 60 0.35 -11.97 13.50
N ARG A 61 -0.41 -13.02 13.13
CA ARG A 61 -1.86 -13.10 13.39
C ARG A 61 -2.24 -13.06 14.87
N GLY A 62 -1.33 -13.40 15.78
CA GLY A 62 -1.56 -13.29 17.22
C GLY A 62 -1.73 -11.83 17.70
N ASN A 63 -0.95 -10.91 17.12
CA ASN A 63 -0.90 -9.51 17.54
C ASN A 63 -1.52 -8.56 16.47
N MET A 64 -1.98 -9.10 15.34
CA MET A 64 -2.45 -8.35 14.18
C MET A 64 -3.93 -8.55 13.90
N THR A 65 -4.68 -7.45 13.79
CA THR A 65 -6.09 -7.46 13.37
C THR A 65 -6.25 -6.89 11.96
N ILE A 66 -6.83 -7.67 11.03
CA ILE A 66 -7.11 -7.20 9.65
C ILE A 66 -8.53 -6.65 9.58
N MET A 67 -8.64 -5.35 9.32
CA MET A 67 -9.89 -4.62 9.19
C MET A 67 -10.10 -4.22 7.72
N TYR A 68 -11.27 -4.56 7.18
CA TYR A 68 -11.69 -4.06 5.87
C TYR A 68 -12.26 -2.64 6.03
N LYS A 69 -11.79 -1.71 5.21
CA LYS A 69 -12.31 -0.33 5.17
C LYS A 69 -12.62 0.07 3.73
N GLU A 70 -13.75 0.73 3.53
CA GLU A 70 -14.18 1.10 2.18
C GLU A 70 -13.25 2.14 1.53
N GLY A 71 -13.04 1.99 0.22
CA GLY A 71 -11.98 2.65 -0.55
C GLY A 71 -11.92 4.18 -0.47
N LYS A 72 -13.01 4.86 -0.13
CA LYS A 72 -13.04 6.33 0.05
C LYS A 72 -12.11 6.83 1.16
N SER A 73 -11.71 5.95 2.08
CA SER A 73 -10.82 6.26 3.19
C SER A 73 -9.34 5.91 2.94
N HIS A 74 -9.02 5.31 1.79
CA HIS A 74 -7.67 4.86 1.42
C HIS A 74 -6.92 5.86 0.53
N THR A 75 -7.30 7.15 0.53
CA THR A 75 -6.75 8.17 -0.37
C THR A 75 -5.22 8.24 -0.34
N ASN A 76 -4.59 8.10 0.84
CA ASN A 76 -3.13 8.12 0.98
C ASN A 76 -2.47 6.90 0.31
N ALA A 77 -2.97 5.70 0.61
CA ALA A 77 -2.46 4.45 0.04
C ALA A 77 -2.73 4.35 -1.47
N GLU A 78 -3.88 4.82 -1.93
CA GLU A 78 -4.26 4.85 -3.33
C GLU A 78 -3.40 5.82 -4.14
N ARG A 79 -3.03 6.97 -3.55
CA ARG A 79 -2.03 7.86 -4.12
C ARG A 79 -0.71 7.14 -4.26
N LEU A 80 -0.18 6.53 -3.20
CA LEU A 80 1.10 5.80 -3.21
C LEU A 80 1.15 4.73 -4.32
N ARG A 81 0.07 3.96 -4.48
CA ARG A 81 -0.03 2.91 -5.52
C ARG A 81 0.07 3.46 -6.95
N ARG A 82 -0.34 4.71 -7.18
CA ARG A 82 -0.34 5.34 -8.51
C ARG A 82 0.96 6.08 -8.84
N TRP A 83 1.94 6.09 -7.94
CA TRP A 83 3.23 6.74 -8.25
C TRP A 83 3.99 5.93 -9.29
N PRO A 84 4.36 6.54 -10.44
CA PRO A 84 5.13 5.87 -11.47
C PRO A 84 6.54 5.53 -10.96
N LEU A 85 6.95 4.27 -11.20
CA LEU A 85 8.21 3.71 -10.71
C LEU A 85 9.45 4.26 -11.42
N ASP A 86 9.28 4.97 -12.55
CA ASP A 86 10.38 5.58 -13.30
C ASP A 86 11.14 6.66 -12.50
N ASN A 87 10.56 7.11 -11.39
CA ASN A 87 11.09 8.16 -10.53
C ASN A 87 11.85 7.62 -9.30
N VAL A 88 11.94 6.29 -9.13
CA VAL A 88 12.54 5.64 -7.94
C VAL A 88 14.00 5.25 -8.21
N LYS A 89 14.78 6.17 -8.80
CA LYS A 89 16.24 6.16 -8.68
C LYS A 89 16.59 7.22 -7.65
N GLU A 90 16.98 6.79 -6.45
CA GLU A 90 17.29 7.64 -5.30
C GLU A 90 16.13 8.54 -4.82
N ILE A 91 15.18 7.96 -4.09
CA ILE A 91 14.47 8.75 -3.08
C ILE A 91 15.49 8.97 -1.94
N ARG A 92 16.32 10.01 -2.05
CA ARG A 92 16.85 10.66 -0.85
C ARG A 92 15.64 11.14 -0.05
N LEU A 93 15.64 10.91 1.26
CA LEU A 93 14.63 11.35 2.22
C LEU A 93 14.54 12.89 2.35
N SER A 94 14.63 13.65 1.26
CA SER A 94 14.59 15.11 1.24
C SER A 94 13.40 15.69 0.47
N GLN A 95 12.39 14.89 0.12
CA GLN A 95 11.22 15.45 -0.58
C GLN A 95 9.90 14.75 -0.24
N CYS A 96 9.54 14.80 1.05
CA CYS A 96 8.13 14.93 1.39
C CYS A 96 7.81 16.42 1.42
N CYS A 97 7.17 16.94 0.38
CA CYS A 97 6.31 18.11 0.54
C CYS A 97 5.16 17.69 1.46
N LEU A 98 5.39 17.75 2.77
CA LEU A 98 4.33 18.04 3.72
C LEU A 98 3.69 19.34 3.23
N PRO A 99 2.36 19.41 2.98
CA PRO A 99 1.73 20.69 2.77
C PRO A 99 1.98 21.51 4.03
N ASP A 100 2.79 22.56 3.91
CA ASP A 100 2.96 23.57 4.95
C ASP A 100 1.57 24.13 5.26
N LEU A 101 1.11 23.90 6.48
CA LEU A 101 -0.15 24.43 7.02
C LEU A 101 -0.07 25.93 7.31
N SER A 102 0.92 26.63 6.75
CA SER A 102 1.03 28.08 6.76
C SER A 102 1.44 28.60 5.38
N LYS A 103 0.45 28.89 4.53
CA LYS A 103 0.38 30.10 3.67
C LYS A 103 -0.71 29.94 2.63
N GLY A 104 -1.60 30.91 2.63
CA GLY A 104 -2.64 31.04 1.63
C GLY A 104 -2.09 31.38 0.25
N ASN A 105 -2.99 31.16 -0.70
CA ASN A 105 -3.16 31.88 -1.96
C ASN A 105 -2.62 31.25 -3.25
N SER A 106 -3.57 31.23 -4.20
CA SER A 106 -3.45 31.18 -5.66
C SER A 106 -3.26 29.80 -6.31
N CYS A 107 -4.43 29.26 -6.64
CA CYS A 107 -4.68 28.39 -7.78
C CYS A 107 -4.09 29.04 -9.05
N GLN A 108 -3.16 28.36 -9.75
CA GLN A 108 -2.86 28.67 -11.15
C GLN A 108 -2.80 27.39 -11.99
N LYS A 109 -3.60 27.44 -13.07
CA LYS A 109 -3.79 26.43 -14.12
C LYS A 109 -2.52 26.26 -14.95
N GLY A 110 -2.31 25.05 -15.48
CA GLY A 110 -1.32 24.82 -16.53
C GLY A 110 -1.35 23.39 -17.09
N TYR A 111 -2.41 23.00 -17.79
CA TYR A 111 -2.39 21.84 -18.69
C TYR A 111 -1.87 22.31 -20.04
N GLN A 112 -0.73 21.79 -20.51
CA GLN A 112 -0.31 21.93 -21.90
C GLN A 112 -0.38 20.57 -22.60
N THR A 113 -1.43 20.37 -23.38
CA THR A 113 -1.53 19.26 -24.34
C THR A 113 -0.92 19.71 -25.66
N GLY A 114 0.27 19.21 -26.01
CA GLY A 114 0.88 19.45 -27.31
C GLY A 114 0.16 18.67 -28.41
N ARG A 115 -0.55 19.38 -29.30
CA ARG A 115 -0.87 18.88 -30.65
C ARG A 115 0.38 19.01 -31.50
N LYS A 116 0.82 17.91 -32.12
CA LYS A 116 1.68 17.95 -33.31
C LYS A 116 0.83 17.51 -34.49
N THR A 117 0.50 18.46 -35.34
CA THR A 117 0.10 18.22 -36.73
C THR A 117 1.35 18.42 -37.58
N SER A 118 1.66 17.44 -38.42
CA SER A 118 2.34 17.64 -39.70
C SER A 118 1.85 16.59 -40.67
#